data_AF-A0A817K161-F1
#
_entry.id   AF-A0A817K161-F1
#
_cell.length_a   1.000
_cell.length_b   1.000
_cell.length_c   1.000
_cell.angle_alpha   90.00
_cell.angle_beta   90.00
_cell.angle_gamma   90.00
#
_symmetry.space_group_name_H-M   'P 1'
#
loop_
_entity.id
_entity.type
_entity.pdbx_description
1 polymer ?
#
loop_
_entity_poly.entity_id
_entity_poly.type
_entity_poly.pdbx_seq_one_letter_code
_entity_poly.pdbx_strand_id
1 'polypeptide(L)'
;MKVSSRSVVYRVQCDCNSPKKYNGETKVGIKKRMCQHYQLINKLDTKSEMVQHIEETRYQCLFSTEQAFMLEQEKNWCKRQVKETIYSLINHSTNKHDNLNEA
;
A
#
# COMPACT_ATOMS: atom_id res chain seq x y z
N MET A 1 -7.48 -16.63 16.59
CA MET A 1 -8.00 -16.77 15.21
C MET A 1 -6.85 -16.64 14.23
N LYS A 2 -6.60 -17.61 13.34
CA LYS A 2 -5.69 -17.41 12.19
C LYS A 2 -6.39 -16.47 11.22
N VAL A 3 -6.23 -15.16 11.43
CA VAL A 3 -6.70 -14.14 10.50
C VAL A 3 -5.98 -14.43 9.18
N SER A 4 -6.73 -14.89 8.18
CA SER A 4 -6.18 -15.17 6.86
C SER A 4 -5.60 -13.86 6.35
N SER A 5 -4.28 -13.77 6.24
CA SER A 5 -3.59 -12.52 5.87
C SER A 5 -3.61 -12.24 4.36
N ARG A 6 -4.41 -13.00 3.59
CA ARG A 6 -4.54 -12.96 2.13
C ARG A 6 -5.86 -12.35 1.71
N SER A 7 -5.87 -11.77 0.51
CA SER A 7 -7.04 -11.13 -0.09
C SER A 7 -7.57 -10.02 0.82
N VAL A 8 -6.73 -9.02 1.07
CA VAL A 8 -7.03 -7.93 2.02
C VAL A 8 -6.83 -6.57 1.37
N VAL A 9 -7.57 -5.59 1.89
CA VAL A 9 -7.28 -4.16 1.73
C VAL A 9 -6.47 -3.73 2.94
N TYR A 10 -5.41 -2.96 2.71
CA TYR A 10 -4.50 -2.51 3.75
C TYR A 10 -4.22 -1.02 3.63
N ARG A 11 -3.61 -0.48 4.69
CA ARG A 11 -3.11 0.89 4.75
C ARG A 11 -1.69 0.91 5.28
N VAL A 12 -0.85 1.77 4.72
CA VAL A 12 0.50 2.10 5.20
C VAL A 12 0.56 3.61 5.42
N GLN A 13 1.25 4.04 6.47
CA GLN A 13 1.40 5.46 6.81
C GLN A 13 2.79 5.97 6.38
N CYS A 14 2.81 7.18 5.82
CA CYS A 14 4.01 7.99 5.64
C CYS A 14 4.28 8.82 6.91
N ASP A 15 5.54 8.97 7.29
CA ASP A 15 6.01 9.84 8.38
C ASP A 15 6.19 11.32 7.98
N CYS A 16 5.72 11.69 6.79
CA CYS A 16 5.59 13.05 6.29
C CYS A 16 5.09 14.05 7.36
N ASN A 17 5.59 15.31 7.34
CA ASN A 17 5.11 16.40 8.21
C ASN A 17 3.57 16.56 8.21
N SER A 18 2.94 16.32 7.06
CA SER A 18 1.50 16.09 6.95
C SER A 18 1.29 14.62 6.61
N PRO A 19 0.94 13.75 7.58
CA PRO A 19 0.98 12.30 7.38
C PRO A 19 0.10 11.84 6.24
N LYS A 20 0.73 11.34 5.17
CA LYS A 20 0.04 10.73 4.04
C LYS A 20 -0.20 9.25 4.30
N LYS A 21 -1.20 8.70 3.61
CA LYS A 21 -1.58 7.30 3.70
C LYS A 21 -1.48 6.67 2.33
N TYR A 22 -1.05 5.43 2.27
CA TYR A 22 -1.16 4.59 1.09
C TYR A 22 -2.14 3.47 1.39
N ASN A 23 -3.20 3.38 0.60
CA ASN A 23 -4.16 2.30 0.64
C ASN A 23 -3.92 1.40 -0.58
N GLY A 24 -3.97 0.09 -0.38
CA GLY A 24 -3.80 -0.86 -1.48
C GLY A 24 -4.46 -2.19 -1.19
N GLU A 25 -4.51 -3.06 -2.19
CA GLU A 25 -5.02 -4.42 -2.05
C GLU A 25 -3.96 -5.49 -2.35
N THR A 26 -4.21 -6.69 -1.85
CA THR A 26 -3.36 -7.83 -2.18
C THR A 26 -4.09 -9.16 -2.07
N LYS A 27 -3.94 -10.00 -3.10
CA LYS A 27 -4.30 -11.43 -3.05
C LYS A 27 -3.24 -12.31 -2.38
N VAL A 28 -1.97 -11.93 -2.47
CA VAL A 28 -0.81 -12.80 -2.11
C VAL A 28 -0.52 -12.81 -0.61
N GLY A 29 -1.00 -11.79 0.10
CA GLY A 29 -0.88 -11.66 1.54
C GLY A 29 -0.15 -10.39 1.95
N ILE A 30 -0.57 -9.80 3.06
CA ILE A 30 -0.07 -8.49 3.52
C ILE A 30 1.45 -8.51 3.76
N LYS A 31 1.98 -9.54 4.43
CA LYS A 31 3.43 -9.66 4.69
C LYS A 31 4.26 -9.71 3.41
N LYS A 32 3.84 -10.52 2.43
CA LYS A 32 4.54 -10.62 1.14
C LYS A 32 4.47 -9.30 0.39
N ARG A 33 3.30 -8.64 0.39
CA ARG A 33 3.13 -7.33 -0.26
C ARG A 33 3.99 -6.24 0.41
N MET A 34 4.11 -6.23 1.74
CA MET A 34 4.98 -5.29 2.45
C MET A 34 6.46 -5.51 2.14
N CYS A 35 6.89 -6.77 2.03
CA CYS A 35 8.25 -7.08 1.59
C CYS A 35 8.54 -6.58 0.17
N GLN A 36 7.57 -6.73 -0.75
CA GLN A 36 7.70 -6.18 -2.11
C GLN A 36 7.82 -4.65 -2.10
N HIS A 37 6.96 -3.95 -1.35
CA HIS A 37 7.05 -2.50 -1.21
C HIS A 37 8.39 -2.06 -0.59
N TYR A 38 8.85 -2.73 0.46
CA TYR A 38 10.15 -2.47 1.07
C TYR A 38 11.30 -2.63 0.07
N GLN A 39 11.27 -3.67 -0.78
CA GLN A 39 12.27 -3.86 -1.82
C GLN A 39 12.25 -2.77 -2.89
N LEU A 40 11.05 -2.32 -3.31
CA LEU A 40 10.91 -1.22 -4.27
C LEU A 40 11.40 0.10 -3.69
N ILE A 41 11.06 0.39 -2.43
CA ILE A 41 11.55 1.56 -1.69
C ILE A 41 13.08 1.54 -1.60
N ASN A 42 13.70 0.43 -1.20
CA ASN A 42 15.15 0.36 -1.11
C ASN A 42 15.87 0.47 -2.46
N LYS A 43 15.21 0.08 -3.56
CA LYS A 43 15.75 0.19 -4.91
C LYS A 43 15.47 1.53 -5.56
N LEU A 44 14.68 2.40 -4.91
CA LEU A 44 14.13 3.62 -5.51
C LEU A 44 13.46 3.32 -6.86
N ASP A 45 12.69 2.23 -6.93
CA ASP A 45 11.96 1.86 -8.15
C ASP A 45 10.70 2.70 -8.30
N THR A 46 10.76 3.68 -9.22
CA THR A 46 9.70 4.66 -9.48
C THR A 46 8.44 4.06 -10.09
N LYS A 47 8.40 2.76 -10.39
CA LYS A 47 7.14 2.04 -10.66
C LYS A 47 6.24 1.91 -9.43
N SER A 48 6.75 2.22 -8.24
CA SER A 48 5.95 2.33 -7.02
C SER A 48 5.61 3.79 -6.74
N GLU A 49 4.33 4.08 -6.57
CA GLU A 49 3.82 5.36 -6.10
C GLU A 49 4.31 5.72 -4.69
N MET A 50 4.64 4.71 -3.86
CA MET A 50 5.32 4.99 -2.60
C MET A 50 6.69 5.62 -2.85
N VAL A 51 7.43 5.12 -3.84
CA VAL A 51 8.73 5.67 -4.24
C VAL A 51 8.56 7.03 -4.89
N GLN A 52 7.62 7.18 -5.84
CA GLN A 52 7.34 8.47 -6.47
C GLN A 52 7.03 9.54 -5.41
N HIS A 53 6.24 9.20 -4.40
CA HIS A 53 5.95 10.11 -3.28
C HIS A 53 7.20 10.47 -2.46
N ILE A 54 8.07 9.49 -2.19
CA ILE A 54 9.35 9.74 -1.50
C ILE A 54 10.24 10.66 -2.35
N GLU A 55 10.26 10.50 -3.68
CA GLU A 55 11.00 11.40 -4.58
C GLU A 55 10.41 12.82 -4.63
N GLU A 56 9.08 12.94 -4.74
CA GLU A 56 8.34 14.22 -4.73
C GLU A 56 8.61 15.03 -3.45
N THR A 57 8.82 14.33 -2.33
CA THR A 57 9.17 14.92 -1.03
C THR A 57 10.68 15.06 -0.81
N ARG A 58 11.50 14.82 -1.85
CA ARG A 58 12.97 14.89 -1.79
C ARG A 58 13.57 14.00 -0.70
N TYR A 59 13.02 12.80 -0.54
CA TYR A 59 13.49 11.78 0.41
C TYR A 59 13.41 12.22 1.88
N GLN A 60 12.52 13.16 2.19
CA GLN A 60 12.31 13.65 3.56
C GLN A 60 11.32 12.82 4.36
N CYS A 61 10.73 11.79 3.74
CA CYS A 61 9.77 10.90 4.36
C CYS A 61 9.91 9.46 3.85
N LEU A 62 9.32 8.52 4.57
CA LEU A 62 9.28 7.10 4.26
C LEU A 62 7.94 6.48 4.67
N PHE A 63 7.54 5.44 3.93
CA PHE A 63 6.41 4.60 4.30
C PHE A 63 6.83 3.50 5.28
N SER A 64 6.13 3.41 6.41
CA SER A 64 6.36 2.40 7.44
C SER A 64 5.74 1.05 7.06
N THR A 65 6.34 0.32 6.12
CA THR A 65 5.81 -0.97 5.61
C THR A 65 5.68 -2.05 6.71
N GLU A 66 6.49 -1.97 7.77
CA GLU A 66 6.38 -2.86 8.94
C GLU A 66 5.11 -2.62 9.77
N GLN A 67 4.53 -1.42 9.68
CA GLN A 67 3.35 -1.00 10.44
C GLN A 67 2.07 -1.02 9.59
N ALA A 68 2.04 -1.86 8.55
CA ALA A 68 0.88 -1.98 7.69
C ALA A 68 -0.35 -2.46 8.46
N PHE A 69 -1.45 -1.73 8.29
CA PHE A 69 -2.72 -2.02 8.94
C PHE A 69 -3.67 -2.73 7.97
N MET A 70 -4.26 -3.85 8.40
CA MET A 70 -5.32 -4.51 7.64
C MET A 70 -6.63 -3.75 7.87
N LEU A 71 -7.20 -3.21 6.80
CA LEU A 71 -8.51 -2.54 6.86
C LEU A 71 -9.64 -3.56 6.77
N GLU A 72 -9.54 -4.47 5.80
CA GLU A 72 -10.60 -5.43 5.56
C GLU A 72 -10.09 -6.67 4.81
N GLN A 73 -10.75 -7.81 5.04
CA GLN A 73 -10.56 -9.02 4.24
C GLN A 73 -11.70 -9.16 3.22
N GLU A 74 -11.34 -9.33 1.95
CA GLU A 74 -12.30 -9.53 0.87
C GLU A 74 -11.71 -10.49 -0.18
N LYS A 75 -12.30 -11.69 -0.32
CA LYS A 75 -11.78 -12.71 -1.23
C LYS A 75 -12.10 -12.39 -2.70
N ASN A 76 -13.27 -11.80 -2.97
CA ASN A 76 -13.67 -11.45 -4.32
C ASN A 76 -12.83 -10.27 -4.83
N TRP A 77 -12.14 -10.45 -5.97
CA TRP A 77 -11.22 -9.43 -6.49
C TRP A 77 -11.92 -8.12 -6.84
N CYS A 78 -13.07 -8.17 -7.53
CA CYS A 78 -13.81 -6.98 -7.91
C CYS A 78 -14.28 -6.20 -6.68
N LYS A 79 -14.87 -6.88 -5.69
CA LYS A 79 -15.26 -6.23 -4.41
C LYS A 79 -14.06 -5.64 -3.67
N ARG A 80 -12.91 -6.33 -3.70
CA ARG A 80 -11.70 -5.85 -3.02
C ARG A 80 -11.13 -4.60 -3.68
N GLN A 81 -11.17 -4.50 -5.01
CA GLN A 81 -10.81 -3.30 -5.77
C GLN A 81 -11.75 -2.14 -5.41
N VAL A 82 -13.07 -2.36 -5.46
CA VAL A 82 -14.06 -1.33 -5.07
C VAL A 82 -13.82 -0.83 -3.64
N LYS A 83 -13.58 -1.74 -2.69
CA LYS A 83 -13.27 -1.39 -1.30
C LYS A 83 -11.98 -0.57 -1.19
N GLU A 84 -10.92 -0.99 -1.88
CA GLU A 84 -9.66 -0.24 -1.91
C GLU A 84 -9.88 1.18 -2.44
N THR A 85 -10.61 1.36 -3.55
CA THR A 85 -10.98 2.68 -4.06
C THR A 85 -11.74 3.51 -3.02
N ILE A 86 -12.73 2.93 -2.33
CA ILE A 86 -13.49 3.64 -1.28
C ILE A 86 -12.56 4.08 -0.15
N TYR A 87 -11.69 3.19 0.35
CA TYR A 87 -10.74 3.53 1.40
C TYR A 87 -9.71 4.56 0.94
N SER A 88 -9.30 4.51 -0.33
CA SER A 88 -8.39 5.46 -0.95
C SER A 88 -8.99 6.86 -1.00
N LEU A 89 -10.28 6.98 -1.35
CA LEU A 89 -11.02 8.24 -1.31
C LEU A 89 -11.16 8.80 0.12
N ILE A 90 -11.60 7.96 1.07
CA ILE A 90 -11.83 8.37 2.47
C ILE A 90 -10.51 8.80 3.15
N ASN A 91 -9.40 8.12 2.83
CA ASN A 91 -8.12 8.39 3.47
C ASN A 91 -7.25 9.41 2.71
N HIS A 92 -7.71 9.93 1.57
CA HIS A 92 -6.90 10.73 0.66
C HIS A 92 -5.56 10.03 0.33
N SER A 93 -5.67 8.77 -0.08
CA SER A 93 -4.54 7.89 -0.35
C SER A 93 -3.63 8.47 -1.43
N THR A 94 -2.33 8.21 -1.30
CA THR A 94 -1.33 8.51 -2.33
C THR A 94 -1.36 7.49 -3.47
N ASN A 95 -2.06 6.37 -3.29
CA ASN A 95 -2.24 5.35 -4.33
C ASN A 95 -3.06 5.92 -5.51
N LYS A 96 -2.48 5.99 -6.70
CA LYS A 96 -3.13 6.32 -7.97
C LYS A 96 -3.40 5.06 -8.82
N HIS A 97 -3.28 3.87 -8.20
CA HIS A 97 -3.50 2.53 -8.75
C HIS A 97 -2.36 2.02 -9.66
N ASP A 98 -1.17 1.87 -9.08
CA ASP A 98 -0.08 1.12 -9.71
C ASP A 98 -0.49 -0.31 -10.13
N ASN A 99 -0.17 -0.67 -11.37
CA ASN A 99 -0.19 -2.06 -11.81
C ASN A 99 1.05 -2.81 -11.27
N LEU A 100 1.07 -3.15 -9.97
CA LEU A 100 2.10 -4.01 -9.34
C LEU A 100 1.98 -5.49 -9.72
N ASN A 101 1.69 -5.77 -10.99
CA ASN A 101 1.52 -7.11 -11.55
C ASN A 101 2.59 -7.35 -12.62
N GLU A 102 3.86 -7.54 -12.23
CA GLU A 102 4.88 -8.16 -13.10
C GLU A 102 6.15 -8.54 -12.31
N ALA A 103 5.99 -9.37 -11.27
CA ALA A 103 7.10 -10.13 -10.66
C ALA A 103 6.62 -11.48 -10.14
#